data_AF-A0A1C6U8F7-F1
#
_entry.id   AF-A0A1C6U8F7-F1
#
_cell.length_a   1.000
_cell.length_b   1.000
_cell.length_c   1.000
_cell.angle_alpha   90.00
_cell.angle_beta   90.00
_cell.angle_gamma   90.00
#
_symmetry.space_group_name_H-M   'P 1'
#
loop_
_entity.id
_entity.type
_entity.pdbx_description
1 polymer ?
#
loop_
_entity_poly.entity_id
_entity_poly.type
_entity_poly.pdbx_seq_one_letter_code
_entity_poly.pdbx_strand_id
1 'polypeptide(L)'
;MVLRALWREVISPWMDASALSDVAAAQRLIDAGADPHDVLLVARAGAYEAVVAAVCVLDEGRDPDAREGDPGWHLIETDADCNPTGREVGGLHESLGETDRSGDEDADLWQ
;
A
#
# COMPACT_ATOMS: atom_id res chain seq x y z
N MET A 1 -4.62 -0.50 -13.62
CA MET A 1 -5.24 -0.93 -12.36
C MET A 1 -4.70 -0.06 -11.24
N VAL A 2 -5.57 0.37 -10.32
CA VAL A 2 -5.24 1.30 -9.22
C VAL A 2 -4.22 0.71 -8.24
N LEU A 3 -4.33 -0.57 -7.87
CA LEU A 3 -3.38 -1.20 -6.94
C LEU A 3 -1.94 -1.21 -7.48
N ARG A 4 -1.78 -1.49 -8.78
CA ARG A 4 -0.47 -1.36 -9.45
C ARG A 4 0.09 0.07 -9.42
N ALA A 5 -0.78 1.08 -9.45
CA ALA A 5 -0.36 2.46 -9.28
C ALA A 5 0.07 2.70 -7.82
N LEU A 6 -0.71 2.26 -6.83
CA LEU A 6 -0.34 2.36 -5.41
C LEU A 6 1.01 1.70 -5.13
N TRP A 7 1.25 0.49 -5.65
CA TRP A 7 2.54 -0.19 -5.50
C TRP A 7 3.71 0.64 -6.06
N ARG A 8 3.54 1.18 -7.26
CA ARG A 8 4.58 1.98 -7.92
C ARG A 8 4.83 3.32 -7.22
N GLU A 9 3.78 3.98 -6.78
CA GLU A 9 3.87 5.36 -6.25
C GLU A 9 4.16 5.40 -4.75
N VAL A 10 3.82 4.36 -3.99
CA VAL A 10 3.90 4.38 -2.51
C VAL A 10 4.96 3.42 -1.97
N ILE A 11 5.08 2.22 -2.56
CA ILE A 11 5.96 1.15 -2.04
C ILE A 11 7.31 1.16 -2.76
N SER A 12 7.30 1.20 -4.10
CA SER A 12 8.52 1.15 -4.92
C SER A 12 9.54 2.28 -4.69
N PRO A 13 9.16 3.52 -4.29
CA PRO A 13 10.14 4.57 -4.04
C PRO A 13 11.13 4.22 -2.92
N TRP A 14 10.75 3.34 -1.98
CA TRP A 14 11.60 2.88 -0.88
C TRP A 14 12.63 1.83 -1.31
N MET A 15 12.82 1.59 -2.60
CA MET A 15 13.95 0.82 -3.14
C MET A 15 15.16 1.70 -3.49
N ASP A 16 15.01 3.02 -3.48
CA ASP A 16 16.09 3.97 -3.78
C ASP A 16 16.63 4.59 -2.49
N ALA A 17 17.95 4.49 -2.28
CA ALA A 17 18.65 5.12 -1.16
C ALA A 17 18.45 6.65 -1.11
N SER A 18 18.14 7.30 -2.24
CA SER A 18 17.78 8.72 -2.25
C SER A 18 16.52 9.03 -1.43
N ALA A 19 15.61 8.07 -1.23
CA ALA A 19 14.42 8.24 -0.39
C ALA A 19 14.77 8.51 1.10
N LEU A 20 15.93 8.04 1.57
CA LEU A 20 16.35 8.27 2.95
C LEU A 20 16.89 9.69 3.20
N SER A 21 17.41 10.36 2.17
CA SER A 21 18.06 11.67 2.36
C SER A 21 17.09 12.77 2.80
N ASP A 22 15.80 12.60 2.49
CA ASP A 22 14.75 13.54 2.90
C ASP A 22 14.23 13.27 4.32
N VAL A 23 14.60 12.13 4.92
CA VAL A 23 14.11 11.70 6.24
C VAL A 23 15.22 11.86 7.28
N ALA A 24 15.19 12.98 8.01
CA ALA A 24 16.18 13.28 9.05
C ALA A 24 16.34 12.18 10.11
N ALA A 25 15.28 11.40 10.41
CA ALA A 25 15.37 10.26 11.31
C ALA A 25 16.19 9.10 10.71
N ALA A 26 16.01 8.81 9.42
CA ALA A 26 16.80 7.80 8.71
C ALA A 26 18.28 8.18 8.71
N GLN A 27 18.59 9.47 8.47
CA GLN A 27 19.98 9.92 8.50
C GLN A 27 20.63 9.74 9.88
N ARG A 28 19.91 10.03 10.97
CA ARG A 28 20.43 9.78 12.32
C ARG A 28 20.68 8.30 12.60
N LEU A 29 19.87 7.39 12.04
CA LEU A 29 20.09 5.94 12.18
C LEU A 29 21.35 5.51 11.43
N ILE A 30 21.52 5.99 10.19
CA ILE A 30 22.71 5.72 9.37
C ILE A 30 23.97 6.27 10.06
N ASP A 31 23.92 7.51 10.55
CA ASP A 31 25.03 8.14 11.27
C ASP A 31 25.38 7.40 12.58
N ALA A 32 24.40 6.69 13.18
CA ALA A 32 24.59 5.81 14.34
C ALA A 32 25.12 4.41 13.97
N GLY A 33 25.34 4.13 12.68
CA GLY A 33 25.91 2.89 12.17
C GLY A 33 24.88 1.83 11.72
N ALA A 34 23.61 2.19 11.57
CA ALA A 34 22.63 1.30 10.94
C ALA A 34 22.97 1.09 9.46
N ASP A 35 22.72 -0.11 8.93
CA ASP A 35 22.83 -0.37 7.49
C ASP A 35 21.74 0.43 6.74
N PRO A 36 22.09 1.28 5.76
CA PRO A 36 21.10 1.98 4.94
C PRO A 36 20.09 1.03 4.26
N HIS A 37 20.50 -0.19 3.92
CA HIS A 37 19.63 -1.19 3.32
C HIS A 37 18.52 -1.61 4.30
N ASP A 38 18.86 -1.89 5.56
CA ASP A 38 17.89 -2.28 6.59
C ASP A 38 16.90 -1.14 6.87
N VAL A 39 17.40 0.11 6.86
CA VAL A 39 16.55 1.29 7.05
C VAL A 39 15.55 1.46 5.89
N LEU A 40 15.98 1.22 4.64
CA LEU A 40 15.09 1.19 3.48
C LEU A 40 14.06 0.06 3.58
N LEU A 41 14.49 -1.13 3.97
CA LEU A 41 13.62 -2.30 4.08
C LEU A 41 12.49 -2.06 5.09
N VAL A 42 12.81 -1.52 6.27
CA VAL A 42 11.82 -1.15 7.28
C VAL A 42 10.84 -0.08 6.75
N ALA A 43 11.35 0.93 6.04
CA ALA A 43 10.48 1.96 5.48
C ALA A 43 9.55 1.41 4.39
N ARG A 44 10.05 0.51 3.53
CA ARG A 44 9.28 -0.18 2.50
C ARG A 44 8.21 -1.08 3.10
N ALA A 45 8.55 -1.87 4.14
CA ALA A 45 7.60 -2.71 4.87
C ALA A 45 6.50 -1.86 5.53
N GLY A 46 6.87 -0.75 6.18
CA GLY A 46 5.89 0.17 6.76
C GLY A 46 4.97 0.82 5.73
N ALA A 47 5.50 1.18 4.55
CA ALA A 47 4.69 1.70 3.45
C ALA A 47 3.73 0.63 2.89
N TYR A 48 4.20 -0.61 2.76
CA TYR A 48 3.37 -1.74 2.32
C TYR A 48 2.19 -1.98 3.29
N GLU A 49 2.49 -2.15 4.59
CA GLU A 49 1.48 -2.34 5.63
C GLU A 49 0.46 -1.20 5.69
N ALA A 50 0.91 0.05 5.53
CA ALA A 50 0.01 1.20 5.47
C ALA A 50 -0.94 1.15 4.26
N VAL A 51 -0.46 0.70 3.09
CA VAL A 51 -1.30 0.53 1.90
C VAL A 51 -2.27 -0.63 2.08
N VAL A 52 -1.82 -1.78 2.61
CA VAL A 52 -2.68 -2.93 2.94
C VAL A 52 -3.80 -2.49 3.87
N ALA A 53 -3.47 -1.84 4.99
CA ALA A 53 -4.45 -1.37 5.96
C ALA A 53 -5.45 -0.38 5.34
N ALA A 54 -4.98 0.57 4.54
CA ALA A 54 -5.85 1.50 3.84
C ALA A 54 -6.79 0.77 2.86
N VAL A 55 -6.28 -0.17 2.08
CA VAL A 55 -7.08 -0.96 1.14
C VAL A 55 -8.11 -1.83 1.86
N CYS A 56 -7.77 -2.44 3.00
CA CYS A 56 -8.73 -3.18 3.83
C CYS A 56 -9.88 -2.28 4.31
N VAL A 57 -9.58 -1.08 4.81
CA VAL A 57 -10.61 -0.09 5.19
C VAL A 57 -11.48 0.26 3.99
N LEU A 58 -10.89 0.34 2.80
CA LEU A 58 -11.65 0.65 1.60
C LEU A 58 -12.57 -0.50 1.16
N ASP A 59 -12.08 -1.74 1.21
CA ASP A 59 -12.84 -2.96 0.91
C ASP A 59 -14.02 -3.16 1.86
N GLU A 60 -13.87 -2.82 3.14
CA GLU A 60 -14.92 -2.97 4.15
C GLU A 60 -16.17 -2.14 3.80
N GLY A 61 -15.99 -1.03 3.05
CA GLY A 61 -17.08 -0.18 2.58
C GLY A 61 -17.83 0.57 3.69
N ARG A 62 -17.46 0.39 4.97
CA ARG A 62 -18.03 1.09 6.12
C ARG A 62 -17.06 1.12 7.29
N ASP A 63 -17.25 2.12 8.16
CA ASP A 63 -16.59 2.14 9.46
C ASP A 63 -17.29 1.13 10.41
N PRO A 64 -16.57 0.18 11.04
CA PRO A 64 -17.13 -0.72 12.04
C PRO A 64 -17.77 -0.01 13.24
N ASP A 65 -17.26 1.18 13.58
CA ASP A 65 -17.74 2.01 14.68
C ASP A 65 -18.80 3.04 14.24
N ALA A 66 -19.25 2.96 12.98
CA ALA A 66 -20.31 3.82 12.44
C ALA A 66 -21.62 3.65 13.21
N ARG A 67 -22.36 4.76 13.37
CA ARG A 67 -23.69 4.73 13.98
C ARG A 67 -24.73 4.17 13.00
N GLU A 68 -25.84 3.70 13.55
CA GLU A 68 -26.99 3.32 12.74
C GLU A 68 -27.46 4.51 11.89
N GLY A 69 -27.48 4.31 10.56
CA GLY A 69 -27.85 5.33 9.58
C GLY A 69 -26.67 6.10 8.95
N ASP A 70 -25.44 5.92 9.44
CA ASP A 70 -24.27 6.48 8.78
C ASP A 70 -24.05 5.80 7.41
N PRO A 71 -23.70 6.55 6.35
CA PRO A 71 -23.56 6.00 5.02
C PRO A 71 -22.31 5.14 4.89
N GLY A 72 -22.45 3.99 4.24
CA GLY A 72 -21.34 3.22 3.69
C GLY A 72 -21.06 3.57 2.23
N TRP A 73 -20.20 2.79 1.61
CA TRP A 73 -19.85 2.89 0.21
C TRP A 73 -19.42 1.53 -0.34
N HIS A 74 -19.43 1.40 -1.66
CA HIS A 74 -18.96 0.20 -2.35
C HIS A 74 -18.11 0.63 -3.54
N LEU A 75 -17.09 -0.17 -3.86
CA LEU A 75 -16.31 -0.01 -5.07
C LEU A 75 -17.04 -0.67 -6.23
N ILE A 76 -17.26 0.09 -7.29
CA ILE A 76 -17.91 -0.40 -8.51
C ILE A 76 -16.90 -0.34 -9.66
N GLU A 77 -16.76 -1.43 -10.40
CA GLU A 77 -15.95 -1.47 -11.60
C GLU A 77 -16.48 -0.48 -12.65
N THR A 78 -15.56 0.14 -13.39
CA THR A 78 -15.89 0.93 -14.57
C THR A 78 -15.48 0.23 -15.86
N ASP A 79 -16.23 0.47 -16.93
CA ASP A 79 -15.79 0.13 -18.28
C ASP A 79 -14.66 1.07 -18.78
N ALA A 80 -14.25 0.90 -20.04
CA ALA A 80 -13.19 1.70 -20.65
C ALA A 80 -13.53 3.19 -20.81
N ASP A 81 -14.81 3.54 -20.81
CA ASP A 81 -15.33 4.90 -20.91
C ASP A 81 -15.66 5.51 -19.54
N CYS A 82 -15.24 4.83 -18.46
CA CYS A 82 -15.48 5.21 -17.06
C CYS A 82 -16.95 5.14 -16.62
N ASN A 83 -17.81 4.38 -17.32
CA ASN A 83 -19.18 4.14 -16.84
C ASN A 83 -19.20 2.98 -15.84
N PRO A 84 -20.00 3.07 -14.75
CA PRO A 84 -20.12 1.99 -13.78
C PRO A 84 -20.78 0.76 -14.42
N THR A 85 -20.16 -0.41 -14.27
CA THR A 85 -20.69 -1.68 -14.80
C THR A 85 -21.75 -2.29 -13.89
N GLY A 86 -21.83 -1.82 -12.64
CA GLY A 86 -22.66 -2.40 -11.57
C GLY A 86 -22.05 -3.63 -10.92
N ARG A 87 -20.87 -4.09 -11.37
CA ARG A 87 -20.12 -5.14 -10.69
C ARG A 87 -19.36 -4.55 -9.52
N GLU A 88 -19.69 -5.01 -8.32
CA GLU A 88 -18.94 -4.68 -7.11
C GLU A 88 -17.53 -5.28 -7.18
N VAL A 89 -16.55 -4.50 -6.73
CA VAL A 89 -15.17 -4.92 -6.53
C VAL A 89 -14.96 -5.13 -5.04
N GLY A 90 -14.58 -6.33 -4.66
CA GLY A 90 -14.15 -6.65 -3.29
C GLY A 90 -12.85 -7.45 -3.32
N GLY A 91 -12.23 -7.62 -2.16
CA GLY A 91 -10.94 -8.34 -2.04
C GLY A 91 -9.79 -7.60 -2.72
N LEU A 92 -9.81 -6.27 -2.75
CA LEU A 92 -8.67 -5.48 -3.21
C LEU A 92 -7.41 -5.76 -2.39
N HIS A 93 -7.54 -6.02 -1.08
CA HIS A 93 -6.39 -6.34 -0.24
C HIS A 93 -5.71 -7.64 -0.67
N GLU A 94 -6.48 -8.68 -1.04
CA GLU A 94 -5.96 -9.93 -1.61
C GLU A 94 -5.28 -9.67 -2.97
N SER A 95 -5.86 -8.80 -3.79
CA SER A 95 -5.33 -8.44 -5.11
C SER A 95 -4.06 -7.58 -5.05
N LEU A 96 -3.72 -7.00 -3.88
CA LEU A 96 -2.54 -6.14 -3.74
C LEU A 96 -1.25 -6.97 -3.77
N GLY A 97 -1.21 -8.11 -3.08
CA GLY A 97 -0.04 -9.02 -3.09
C GLY A 97 0.29 -9.51 -4.50
N GLU A 98 -0.73 -9.80 -5.31
CA GLU A 98 -0.57 -10.18 -6.72
C GLU A 98 0.04 -9.08 -7.62
N THR A 99 0.05 -7.82 -7.15
CA THR A 99 0.67 -6.72 -7.91
C THR A 99 2.17 -6.58 -7.69
N ASP A 100 2.73 -7.33 -6.74
CA ASP A 100 4.17 -7.41 -6.58
C ASP A 100 4.82 -8.03 -7.83
N ARG A 101 5.80 -7.32 -8.38
CA ARG A 101 6.54 -7.75 -9.56
C ARG A 101 7.80 -8.56 -9.22
N SER A 102 8.20 -8.59 -7.95
CA SER A 102 9.27 -9.47 -7.49
C SER A 102 8.90 -10.94 -7.74
N GLY A 103 7.60 -11.25 -7.67
CA GLY A 103 7.05 -12.60 -7.76
C GLY A 103 7.01 -13.34 -6.43
N ASP A 104 7.46 -12.70 -5.34
CA ASP A 104 7.58 -13.30 -4.02
C ASP A 104 6.46 -12.89 -3.05
N GLU A 105 5.37 -12.29 -3.54
CA GLU A 105 4.21 -11.86 -2.72
C GLU A 105 4.68 -11.15 -1.45
N ASP A 106 5.44 -10.05 -1.58
CA ASP A 106 5.98 -9.27 -0.45
C ASP A 106 6.92 -9.99 0.52
N ALA A 107 7.27 -11.27 0.29
CA ALA A 107 8.16 -12.01 1.18
C ALA A 107 9.57 -11.40 1.27
N ASP A 108 9.98 -10.62 0.27
CA ASP A 108 11.25 -9.87 0.27
C ASP A 108 11.28 -8.77 1.34
N LEU A 109 10.13 -8.29 1.83
CA LEU A 109 10.03 -7.24 2.85
C LEU A 109 10.40 -7.74 4.26
N TRP A 110 10.46 -9.05 4.46
CA TRP A 110 10.52 -9.69 5.78
C TRP A 110 11.81 -10.49 6.01
N GLN A 111 12.79 -10.40 5.12
CA GLN A 111 14.05 -11.16 5.15
C GLN A 111 15.24 -10.36 5.68
#